data_AF-A0A2V6QBJ4-F1
#
_entry.id   AF-A0A2V6QBJ4-F1
#
_cell.length_a   1.000
_cell.length_b   1.000
_cell.length_c   1.000
_cell.angle_alpha   90.00
_cell.angle_beta   90.00
_cell.angle_gamma   90.00
#
_symmetry.space_group_name_H-M   'P 1'
#
loop_
_entity.id
_entity.type
_entity.pdbx_description
1 polymer ?
#
loop_
_entity_poly.entity_id
_entity_poly.type
_entity_poly.pdbx_seq_one_letter_code
_entity_poly.pdbx_strand_id
1 'polypeptide(L)'
;MTDEDVVTRAATIMGARIYSAPTPKRKARKPTWVAQAKGSAAAGVIMTLYPWLGFRRREQARKALTAWKRQGYGVVAGSIADAMILYRKAGYSQADIMELFQVGKSTVYRHTKDHVRRMHVTTRRPILRLTTPPTP
;
A
#
# COMPACT_ATOMS: atom_id res chain seq x y z
N MET A 1 11.37 -24.90 -19.74
CA MET A 1 11.16 -24.08 -18.54
C MET A 1 11.69 -22.68 -18.83
N THR A 2 10.78 -21.76 -19.12
CA THR A 2 11.04 -20.34 -19.43
C THR A 2 10.99 -19.49 -18.15
N ASP A 3 11.42 -18.23 -18.24
CA ASP A 3 11.27 -17.27 -17.14
C ASP A 3 9.79 -17.10 -16.73
N GLU A 4 8.88 -17.20 -17.71
CA GLU A 4 7.43 -17.17 -17.48
C GLU A 4 6.97 -18.39 -16.66
N ASP A 5 7.44 -19.60 -17.00
CA ASP A 5 7.09 -20.82 -16.27
C ASP A 5 7.54 -20.73 -14.80
N VAL A 6 8.75 -20.21 -14.57
CA VAL A 6 9.31 -20.03 -13.23
C VAL A 6 8.47 -19.04 -12.42
N VAL A 7 8.15 -17.88 -13.00
CA VAL A 7 7.34 -16.86 -12.34
C VAL A 7 5.91 -17.36 -12.10
N THR A 8 5.35 -18.13 -13.03
CA THR A 8 4.01 -18.72 -12.91
C THR A 8 3.95 -19.73 -11.76
N ARG A 9 4.95 -20.60 -11.67
CA ARG A 9 5.06 -21.56 -10.57
C ARG A 9 5.28 -20.85 -9.24
N ALA A 10 6.14 -19.84 -9.18
CA ALA A 10 6.34 -19.04 -7.98
C ALA A 10 5.05 -18.32 -7.56
N ALA A 11 4.30 -17.78 -8.51
CA ALA A 11 3.02 -17.14 -8.23
C ALA A 11 2.00 -18.12 -7.64
N THR A 12 1.95 -19.33 -8.17
CA THR A 12 1.08 -20.40 -7.68
C THR A 12 1.43 -20.76 -6.23
N ILE A 13 2.71 -20.95 -5.92
CA ILE A 13 3.18 -21.28 -4.56
C ILE A 13 2.86 -20.15 -3.57
N MET A 14 3.00 -18.89 -4.01
CA MET A 14 2.81 -17.71 -3.15
C MET A 14 1.35 -17.24 -3.07
N GLY A 15 0.42 -17.85 -3.82
CA GLY A 15 -0.95 -17.31 -3.98
C GLY A 15 -0.96 -15.90 -4.59
N ALA A 16 0.00 -15.59 -5.46
CA ALA A 16 0.18 -14.29 -6.08
C ALA A 16 -0.46 -14.23 -7.47
N ARG A 17 -0.66 -13.01 -7.99
CA ARG A 17 -1.08 -12.79 -9.38
C ARG A 17 0.13 -12.53 -10.27
N ILE A 18 0.07 -13.00 -11.51
CA ILE A 18 1.11 -12.79 -12.52
C ILE A 18 0.76 -11.54 -13.32
N TYR A 19 1.77 -10.72 -13.58
CA TYR A 19 1.67 -9.54 -14.41
C TYR A 19 2.81 -9.55 -15.42
N SER A 20 2.52 -9.25 -16.69
CA SER A 20 3.54 -8.84 -17.64
C SER A 20 3.98 -7.43 -17.27
N ALA A 21 5.27 -7.21 -17.05
CA ALA A 21 5.80 -5.86 -16.90
C ALA A 21 5.56 -5.06 -18.19
N PRO A 22 5.40 -3.73 -18.11
CA PRO A 22 5.23 -2.90 -19.29
C PRO A 22 6.34 -3.16 -20.29
N THR A 23 5.98 -3.29 -21.58
CA THR A 23 6.94 -3.55 -22.66
C THR A 23 8.08 -2.55 -22.54
N PRO A 24 9.34 -3.02 -22.46
CA PRO A 24 10.47 -2.12 -22.30
C PRO A 24 10.50 -1.12 -23.47
N LYS A 25 10.68 0.17 -23.17
CA LYS A 25 10.74 1.26 -24.18
C LYS A 25 11.78 1.02 -25.28
N ARG A 26 12.76 0.14 -25.04
CA ARG A 26 13.75 -0.30 -26.03
C ARG A 26 13.30 -1.64 -26.62
N LYS A 27 13.09 -1.65 -27.94
CA LYS A 27 12.62 -2.77 -28.76
C LYS A 27 13.39 -4.10 -28.56
N ALA A 28 14.64 -4.05 -28.08
CA ALA A 28 15.52 -5.20 -27.95
C ALA A 28 15.49 -5.91 -26.58
N ARG A 29 14.66 -5.47 -25.63
CA ARG A 29 14.59 -6.12 -24.31
C ARG A 29 13.48 -7.16 -24.25
N LYS A 30 13.81 -8.32 -23.69
CA LYS A 30 12.87 -9.42 -23.44
C LYS A 30 11.75 -8.96 -22.49
N PRO A 31 10.53 -9.54 -22.60
CA PRO A 31 9.46 -9.29 -21.64
C PRO A 31 9.90 -9.71 -20.23
N THR A 32 9.45 -8.99 -19.21
CA THR A 32 9.70 -9.33 -17.81
C THR A 32 8.38 -9.75 -17.18
N TRP A 33 8.41 -10.84 -16.42
CA TRP A 33 7.26 -11.39 -15.71
C TRP A 33 7.39 -11.11 -14.21
N VAL A 34 6.29 -10.71 -13.57
CA VAL A 34 6.27 -10.36 -12.15
C VAL A 34 5.15 -11.12 -11.45
N ALA A 35 5.49 -11.84 -10.39
CA ALA A 35 4.51 -12.36 -9.43
C ALA A 35 4.31 -11.34 -8.31
N GLN A 36 3.07 -10.88 -8.12
CA GLN A 36 2.73 -9.90 -7.09
C GLN A 36 1.64 -10.45 -6.16
N ALA A 37 2.00 -10.61 -4.88
CA ALA A 37 1.07 -10.82 -3.78
C ALA A 37 0.66 -9.48 -3.15
N LYS A 38 -0.52 -9.42 -2.53
CA LYS A 38 -1.03 -8.23 -1.80
C LYS A 38 -1.67 -8.65 -0.48
N GLY A 39 -1.74 -7.72 0.47
CA GLY A 39 -2.41 -7.93 1.77
C GLY A 39 -1.81 -9.11 2.55
N SER A 40 -2.68 -9.94 3.14
CA SER A 40 -2.29 -11.07 3.99
C SER A 40 -1.42 -12.11 3.26
N ALA A 41 -1.65 -12.36 1.97
CA ALA A 41 -0.83 -13.29 1.20
C ALA A 41 0.63 -12.79 1.10
N ALA A 42 0.82 -11.49 0.87
CA ALA A 42 2.16 -10.90 0.85
C ALA A 42 2.83 -10.95 2.24
N ALA A 43 2.08 -10.67 3.31
CA ALA A 43 2.59 -10.79 4.67
C ALA A 43 3.02 -12.23 4.99
N GLY A 44 2.22 -13.23 4.60
CA GLY A 44 2.55 -14.64 4.74
C GLY A 44 3.87 -15.00 4.03
N VAL A 45 4.03 -14.59 2.77
CA VAL A 45 5.29 -14.80 2.02
C VAL A 45 6.49 -14.15 2.73
N ILE A 46 6.34 -12.91 3.22
CA ILE A 46 7.41 -12.21 3.95
C ILE A 46 7.78 -12.96 5.23
N MET A 47 6.78 -13.41 6.01
CA MET A 47 7.00 -14.17 7.24
C MET A 47 7.68 -15.50 6.97
N THR A 48 7.24 -16.23 5.93
CA THR A 48 7.88 -17.48 5.51
C THR A 48 9.33 -17.26 5.12
N LEU A 49 9.62 -16.22 4.33
CA LEU A 49 10.98 -15.95 3.88
C LEU A 49 11.90 -15.37 4.96
N TYR A 50 11.33 -14.82 6.03
CA TYR A 50 12.03 -14.03 7.05
C TYR A 50 13.33 -14.66 7.60
N PRO A 51 13.37 -15.98 7.93
CA PRO A 51 14.58 -16.61 8.45
C PRO A 51 15.75 -16.58 7.45
N TRP A 52 15.47 -16.59 6.15
CA TRP A 52 16.50 -16.60 5.09
C TRP A 52 16.88 -15.20 4.60
N LEU A 53 16.24 -14.15 5.10
CA LEU A 53 16.60 -12.78 4.75
C LEU A 53 17.85 -12.33 5.50
N GLY A 54 18.75 -11.61 4.80
CA GLY A 54 19.85 -10.89 5.44
C GLY A 54 19.35 -9.69 6.26
N PHE A 55 20.21 -9.13 7.11
CA PHE A 55 19.86 -8.09 8.10
C PHE A 55 19.04 -6.92 7.52
N ARG A 56 19.54 -6.31 6.43
CA ARG A 56 18.85 -5.18 5.76
C ARG A 56 17.42 -5.54 5.32
N ARG A 57 17.23 -6.72 4.74
CA ARG A 57 15.91 -7.19 4.27
C ARG A 57 15.00 -7.56 5.44
N ARG A 58 15.53 -8.12 6.54
CA ARG A 58 14.75 -8.36 7.76
C ARG A 58 14.22 -7.07 8.39
N GLU A 59 15.00 -6.00 8.37
CA GLU A 59 14.56 -4.70 8.88
C GLU A 59 13.41 -4.13 8.04
N GLN A 60 13.53 -4.18 6.72
CA GLN A 60 12.45 -3.78 5.80
C GLN A 60 11.19 -4.63 5.98
N ALA A 61 11.35 -5.95 6.10
CA ALA A 61 10.25 -6.86 6.39
C ALA A 61 9.54 -6.50 7.70
N ARG A 62 10.30 -6.19 8.77
CA ARG A 62 9.73 -5.76 10.05
C ARG A 62 8.92 -4.49 9.90
N LYS A 63 9.45 -3.46 9.24
CA LYS A 63 8.73 -2.20 8.97
C LYS A 63 7.43 -2.45 8.22
N ALA A 64 7.47 -3.26 7.16
CA ALA A 64 6.29 -3.61 6.37
C ALA A 64 5.24 -4.37 7.18
N LEU A 65 5.64 -5.38 7.96
CA LEU A 65 4.73 -6.18 8.78
C LEU A 65 4.11 -5.36 9.92
N THR A 66 4.87 -4.44 10.53
CA THR A 66 4.34 -3.52 11.55
C THR A 66 3.26 -2.61 10.96
N ALA A 67 3.51 -2.02 9.78
CA ALA A 67 2.52 -1.19 9.10
C ALA A 67 1.27 -2.00 8.72
N TRP A 68 1.46 -3.20 8.17
CA TRP A 68 0.36 -4.13 7.84
C TRP A 68 -0.49 -4.49 9.05
N LYS A 69 0.13 -4.79 10.20
CA LYS A 69 -0.57 -5.08 11.45
C LYS A 69 -1.35 -3.85 11.93
N ARG A 70 -0.73 -2.68 11.96
CA ARG A 70 -1.37 -1.41 12.37
C ARG A 70 -2.59 -1.10 11.51
N GLN A 71 -2.54 -1.39 10.23
CA GLN A 71 -3.64 -1.10 9.30
C GLN A 71 -4.84 -2.02 9.44
N GLY A 72 -4.75 -3.16 10.13
CA GLY A 72 -5.83 -4.16 10.20
C GLY A 72 -5.63 -5.33 9.24
N TYR A 73 -4.38 -5.76 9.03
CA TYR A 73 -4.04 -6.92 8.21
C TYR A 73 -4.36 -6.76 6.71
N GLY A 74 -4.25 -5.53 6.20
CA GLY A 74 -4.45 -5.21 4.78
C GLY A 74 -5.89 -4.86 4.41
N VAL A 75 -6.82 -4.97 5.36
CA VAL A 75 -8.10 -4.27 5.36
C VAL A 75 -7.94 -3.11 6.32
N VAL A 76 -8.20 -1.87 5.87
CA VAL A 76 -8.18 -0.71 6.79
C VAL A 76 -9.22 -0.96 7.86
N ALA A 77 -8.79 -1.06 9.12
CA ALA A 77 -9.69 -1.22 10.26
C ALA A 77 -10.74 -0.10 10.26
N GLY A 78 -11.98 -0.42 10.66
CA GLY A 78 -13.09 0.55 10.66
C GLY A 78 -12.73 1.86 11.37
N SER A 79 -12.10 1.78 12.53
CA SER A 79 -11.63 2.94 13.30
C SER A 79 -10.62 3.82 12.53
N ILE A 80 -9.75 3.23 11.71
CA ILE A 80 -8.81 3.99 10.87
C ILE A 80 -9.56 4.63 9.71
N ALA A 81 -10.54 3.94 9.11
CA ALA A 81 -11.38 4.53 8.07
C ALA A 81 -12.20 5.72 8.61
N ASP A 82 -12.77 5.59 9.80
CA ASP A 82 -13.49 6.66 10.49
C ASP A 82 -12.58 7.85 10.78
N ALA A 83 -11.36 7.59 11.26
CA ALA A 83 -10.35 8.63 11.46
C ALA A 83 -9.99 9.31 10.13
N MET A 84 -9.80 8.58 9.02
CA MET A 84 -9.55 9.22 7.72
C MET A 84 -10.69 10.17 7.30
N ILE A 85 -11.94 9.79 7.55
CA ILE A 85 -13.11 10.63 7.27
C ILE A 85 -13.11 11.87 8.18
N LEU A 86 -12.82 11.71 9.47
CA LEU A 86 -12.76 12.80 10.44
C LEU A 86 -11.70 13.84 10.04
N TYR A 87 -10.47 13.40 9.77
CA TYR A 87 -9.40 14.27 9.31
C TYR A 87 -9.72 14.93 7.97
N ARG A 88 -10.39 14.21 7.06
CA ARG A 88 -10.83 14.79 5.79
C ARG A 88 -11.87 15.90 5.98
N LYS A 89 -12.83 15.70 6.89
CA LYS A 89 -13.82 16.73 7.28
C LYS A 89 -13.16 17.93 7.97
N ALA A 90 -12.08 17.71 8.72
CA ALA A 90 -11.26 18.75 9.34
C ALA A 90 -10.36 19.51 8.33
N GLY A 91 -10.41 19.18 7.04
CA GLY A 91 -9.72 19.93 5.98
C GLY A 91 -8.33 19.42 5.62
N TYR A 92 -7.87 18.30 6.18
CA TYR A 92 -6.59 17.71 5.81
C TYR A 92 -6.56 17.26 4.35
N SER A 93 -5.41 17.44 3.69
CA SER A 93 -5.24 16.99 2.31
C SER A 93 -5.14 15.47 2.23
N GLN A 94 -5.35 14.90 1.04
CA GLN A 94 -5.14 13.46 0.86
C GLN A 94 -3.69 13.06 1.15
N ALA A 95 -2.72 13.93 0.83
CA ALA A 95 -1.31 13.66 1.08
C ALA A 95 -1.00 13.58 2.58
N ASP A 96 -1.55 14.50 3.39
CA ASP A 96 -1.35 14.51 4.84
C ASP A 96 -1.93 13.24 5.48
N ILE A 97 -3.12 12.83 5.03
CA ILE A 97 -3.78 11.60 5.51
C ILE A 97 -2.97 10.36 5.11
N MET A 98 -2.43 10.33 3.88
CA MET A 98 -1.57 9.23 3.43
C MET A 98 -0.31 9.10 4.30
N GLU A 99 0.33 10.22 4.63
CA GLU A 99 1.52 10.26 5.47
C GLU A 99 1.20 9.82 6.91
N LEU A 100 0.13 10.38 7.50
CA LEU A 100 -0.26 10.12 8.89
C LEU A 100 -0.62 8.65 9.15
N PHE A 101 -1.39 8.05 8.25
CA PHE A 101 -1.86 6.66 8.39
C PHE A 101 -0.99 5.65 7.62
N GLN A 102 0.04 6.11 6.90
CA GLN A 102 0.91 5.31 6.03
C GLN A 102 0.13 4.48 4.99
N VAL A 103 -0.94 5.04 4.44
CA VAL A 103 -1.82 4.36 3.47
C VAL A 103 -1.66 4.92 2.06
N GLY A 104 -2.05 4.11 1.07
CA GLY A 104 -2.07 4.55 -0.33
C GLY A 104 -3.18 5.55 -0.65
N LYS A 105 -2.97 6.36 -1.69
CA LYS A 105 -3.96 7.32 -2.20
C LYS A 105 -5.32 6.71 -2.50
N SER A 106 -5.34 5.53 -3.14
CA SER A 106 -6.57 4.82 -3.51
C SER A 106 -7.37 4.40 -2.28
N THR A 107 -6.69 4.04 -1.19
CA THR A 107 -7.29 3.71 0.10
C THR A 107 -7.97 4.92 0.71
N VAL A 108 -7.26 6.05 0.81
CA VAL A 108 -7.84 7.31 1.30
C VAL A 108 -9.05 7.70 0.46
N TYR A 109 -8.91 7.68 -0.87
CA TYR A 109 -10.00 8.01 -1.78
C TYR A 109 -11.21 7.11 -1.58
N ARG A 110 -11.02 5.78 -1.50
CA ARG A 110 -12.10 4.82 -1.31
C ARG A 110 -12.95 5.12 -0.08
N HIS A 111 -12.31 5.47 1.03
CA HIS A 111 -13.00 5.74 2.30
C HIS A 111 -13.51 7.18 2.44
N THR A 112 -13.03 8.12 1.62
CA THR A 112 -13.42 9.55 1.78
C THR A 112 -14.34 10.08 0.68
N LYS A 113 -14.39 9.42 -0.50
CA LYS A 113 -15.06 9.93 -1.71
C LYS A 113 -16.55 10.23 -1.54
N ASP A 114 -17.25 9.47 -0.69
CA ASP A 114 -18.70 9.57 -0.51
C ASP A 114 -19.08 10.46 0.68
N HIS A 115 -18.09 10.85 1.51
CA HIS A 115 -18.30 11.63 2.73
C HIS A 115 -17.90 13.11 2.59
N VAL A 116 -17.12 13.46 1.57
CA VAL A 116 -16.64 14.83 1.34
C VAL A 116 -16.64 15.13 -0.15
N ARG A 117 -17.12 16.32 -0.53
CA ARG A 117 -17.13 16.80 -1.93
C ARG A 117 -15.72 16.69 -2.52
N ARG A 118 -15.59 16.24 -3.78
CA ARG A 118 -14.30 16.09 -4.46
C ARG A 118 -13.52 17.42 -4.45
N MET A 119 -12.54 17.56 -3.57
CA MET A 119 -11.57 18.65 -3.65
C MET A 119 -10.58 18.37 -4.78
N HIS A 120 -10.26 19.38 -5.59
CA HIS A 120 -9.13 19.32 -6.49
C HIS A 120 -7.84 19.08 -5.70
N VAL A 121 -7.08 18.08 -6.14
CA VAL A 121 -5.86 17.55 -5.50
C VAL A 121 -4.72 18.59 -5.47
N THR A 122 -4.84 19.68 -6.24
CA THR A 122 -3.74 20.57 -6.60
C THR A 122 -3.53 21.77 -5.69
N THR A 123 -4.43 22.11 -4.78
CA THR A 123 -4.17 23.25 -3.88
C THR A 123 -3.71 22.73 -2.53
N ARG A 124 -2.38 22.71 -2.31
CA ARG A 124 -1.81 22.76 -0.96
C ARG A 124 -2.35 24.07 -0.33
N ARG A 125 -3.52 24.01 0.31
CA ARG A 125 -3.95 25.13 1.14
C ARG A 125 -2.96 25.19 2.31
N PRO A 126 -2.44 26.38 2.67
CA PRO A 126 -1.68 26.52 3.89
C PRO A 126 -2.53 25.97 5.02
N ILE A 127 -1.99 24.96 5.69
CA ILE A 127 -2.65 24.24 6.76
C ILE A 127 -3.00 25.30 7.81
N LEU A 128 -4.29 25.60 7.99
CA LEU A 128 -4.75 26.05 9.30
C LEU A 128 -4.47 24.86 10.20
N ARG A 129 -3.25 24.82 10.77
CA ARG A 129 -2.86 23.79 11.71
C ARG A 129 -3.80 23.98 12.87
N LEU A 130 -4.87 23.19 12.91
CA LEU A 130 -5.50 22.86 14.16
C LEU A 130 -4.34 22.35 15.01
N THR A 131 -3.95 23.16 16.01
CA THR A 131 -2.77 22.93 16.85
C THR A 131 -2.88 21.63 17.64
N THR A 132 -4.05 21.00 17.57
CA THR A 132 -4.38 19.69 18.10
C THR A 132 -5.01 18.84 17.00
N PRO A 133 -4.50 17.62 16.74
CA PRO A 133 -5.21 16.66 15.92
C PRO A 133 -6.58 16.37 16.55
N PRO A 134 -7.65 16.18 15.76
CA PRO A 134 -8.93 15.78 16.32
C PRO A 134 -8.75 14.43 17.03
N THR A 135 -9.09 14.39 18.32
CA THR A 135 -9.08 13.15 19.11
C THR A 135 -10.01 12.13 18.44
N PRO A 136 -9.55 10.88 18.26
CA PRO A 136 -10.38 9.81 17.71
C PRO A 136 -11.57 9.47 18.62
#